data_AF-A0A2M7RJT1-F1
#
_entry.id   AF-A0A2M7RJT1-F1
#
_cell.length_a   1.000
_cell.length_b   1.000
_cell.length_c   1.000
_cell.angle_alpha   90.00
_cell.angle_beta   90.00
_cell.angle_gamma   90.00
#
_symmetry.space_group_name_H-M   'P 1'
#
loop_
_entity.id
_entity.type
_entity.pdbx_description
1 polymer ?
#
loop_
_entity_poly.entity_id
_entity_poly.type
_entity_poly.pdbx_seq_one_letter_code
_entity_poly.pdbx_strand_id
1 'polypeptide(L)'
;FDLKNIHKGGAVFSQKRLDWMNGQYIRKISLDEFYNLALPFLKNYELNLKDEEYIKKAIALEKERIKNLNELPGAVSLFFQNELLYDPYLLIWKKTAKAEIKRNLETAGTFFQELPEKEFTAEKIEQKMKGLIATQKLNTGAILWPLRVALTGRESSPGPFEVAAVLRKEKVLKRINEALERLADDLPKKG
;
A
#
# COMPACT_ATOMS: atom_id res chain seq x y z
N PHE A 1 8.45 -8.16 -39.29
CA PHE A 1 7.14 -7.69 -39.77
C PHE A 1 6.99 -8.15 -41.21
N ASP A 2 5.94 -8.90 -41.54
CA ASP A 2 5.66 -9.42 -42.90
C ASP A 2 4.18 -9.17 -43.22
N LEU A 3 3.93 -8.51 -44.35
CA LEU A 3 2.59 -8.18 -44.85
C LEU A 3 1.72 -9.43 -45.04
N LYS A 4 2.32 -10.61 -45.25
CA LYS A 4 1.61 -11.89 -45.41
C LYS A 4 0.89 -12.34 -44.13
N ASN A 5 1.30 -11.84 -42.96
CA ASN A 5 0.70 -12.19 -41.67
C ASN A 5 -0.41 -11.21 -41.24
N ILE A 6 -0.86 -10.33 -42.12
CA ILE A 6 -1.97 -9.40 -41.85
C ILE A 6 -3.29 -10.10 -42.15
N HIS A 7 -4.08 -10.35 -41.11
CA HIS A 7 -5.43 -10.90 -41.24
C HIS A 7 -6.35 -9.90 -41.98
N LYS A 8 -7.09 -10.38 -42.99
CA LYS A 8 -8.01 -9.58 -43.81
C LYS A 8 -9.37 -9.27 -43.15
N GLY A 9 -9.62 -9.82 -41.95
CA GLY A 9 -10.82 -9.55 -41.17
C GLY A 9 -10.67 -8.28 -40.33
N GLY A 10 -11.74 -7.50 -40.18
CA GLY A 10 -11.73 -6.27 -39.38
C GLY A 10 -11.30 -6.55 -37.94
N ALA A 11 -10.21 -5.93 -37.50
CA ALA A 11 -9.74 -6.05 -36.12
C ALA A 11 -10.71 -5.32 -35.18
N VAL A 12 -11.34 -6.04 -34.26
CA VAL A 12 -12.18 -5.42 -33.22
C VAL A 12 -11.27 -4.88 -32.12
N PHE A 13 -11.30 -3.57 -31.91
CA PHE A 13 -10.59 -2.93 -30.81
C PHE A 13 -11.13 -3.41 -29.45
N SER A 14 -10.22 -3.67 -28.50
CA SER A 14 -10.57 -4.07 -27.14
C SER A 14 -9.70 -3.33 -26.13
N GLN A 15 -10.33 -2.45 -25.34
CA GLN A 15 -9.65 -1.74 -24.25
C GLN A 15 -9.03 -2.72 -23.24
N LYS A 16 -9.74 -3.80 -22.90
CA LYS A 16 -9.25 -4.84 -21.98
C LYS A 16 -7.96 -5.50 -22.48
N ARG A 17 -7.87 -5.77 -23.79
CA ARG A 17 -6.65 -6.34 -24.39
C ARG A 17 -5.50 -5.33 -24.37
N LEU A 18 -5.80 -4.05 -24.64
CA LEU A 18 -4.83 -2.97 -24.58
C LEU A 18 -4.28 -2.79 -23.16
N ASP A 19 -5.15 -2.72 -22.16
CA ASP A 19 -4.76 -2.57 -20.74
C ASP A 19 -3.91 -3.75 -20.26
N TRP A 20 -4.30 -4.98 -20.63
CA TRP A 20 -3.51 -6.16 -20.31
C TRP A 20 -2.11 -6.08 -20.93
N MET A 21 -2.04 -5.74 -22.22
CA MET A 21 -0.78 -5.66 -22.94
C MET A 21 0.11 -4.54 -22.36
N ASN A 22 -0.46 -3.38 -22.07
CA ASN A 22 0.26 -2.26 -21.48
C ASN A 22 0.82 -2.60 -20.09
N GLY A 23 0.02 -3.26 -19.24
CA GLY A 23 0.51 -3.78 -17.95
C GLY A 23 1.67 -4.77 -18.12
N GLN A 24 1.64 -5.65 -19.14
CA GLN A 24 2.77 -6.55 -19.41
C GLN A 24 4.06 -5.78 -19.75
N TYR A 25 3.97 -4.70 -20.52
CA TYR A 25 5.14 -3.87 -20.84
C TYR A 25 5.64 -3.10 -19.63
N ILE A 26 4.76 -2.51 -18.82
CA ILE A 26 5.12 -1.83 -17.56
C ILE A 26 5.88 -2.80 -16.64
N ARG A 27 5.44 -4.05 -16.51
CA ARG A 27 6.13 -5.05 -15.68
C ARG A 27 7.51 -5.42 -16.22
N LYS A 28 7.73 -5.37 -17.54
CA LYS A 28 9.00 -5.76 -18.18
C LYS A 28 10.10 -4.71 -18.13
N ILE A 29 9.75 -3.42 -18.13
CA ILE A 29 10.76 -2.36 -18.07
C ILE A 29 11.46 -2.34 -16.72
N SER A 30 12.69 -1.83 -16.69
CA SER A 30 13.48 -1.66 -15.47
C SER A 30 12.80 -0.66 -14.52
N LEU A 31 13.18 -0.71 -13.23
CA LEU A 31 12.67 0.25 -12.26
C LEU A 31 13.10 1.69 -12.59
N ASP A 32 14.31 1.87 -13.14
CA ASP A 32 14.82 3.18 -13.54
C ASP A 32 14.05 3.77 -14.73
N GLU A 33 13.76 2.95 -15.74
CA GLU A 33 12.90 3.36 -16.85
C GLU A 33 11.48 3.68 -16.36
N PHE A 34 10.92 2.84 -15.48
CA PHE A 34 9.60 3.07 -14.92
C PHE A 34 9.54 4.34 -14.07
N TYR A 35 10.57 4.63 -13.29
CA TYR A 35 10.72 5.87 -12.55
C TYR A 35 10.65 7.09 -13.47
N ASN A 36 11.44 7.10 -14.55
CA ASN A 36 11.44 8.20 -15.50
C ASN A 36 10.07 8.41 -16.17
N LEU A 37 9.37 7.31 -16.51
CA LEU A 37 8.01 7.36 -17.05
C LEU A 37 6.96 7.79 -16.02
N ALA A 38 7.19 7.53 -14.72
CA ALA A 38 6.29 7.88 -13.63
C ALA A 38 6.33 9.37 -13.30
N LEU A 39 7.49 10.03 -13.41
CA LEU A 39 7.69 11.42 -12.99
C LEU A 39 6.61 12.40 -13.48
N PRO A 40 6.17 12.39 -14.76
CA PRO A 40 5.12 13.28 -15.23
C PRO A 40 3.78 13.13 -14.49
N PHE A 41 3.47 11.92 -14.02
CA PHE A 41 2.23 11.59 -13.32
C PHE A 41 2.29 11.97 -11.83
N LEU A 42 3.48 12.16 -11.27
CA LEU A 42 3.68 12.47 -9.85
C LEU A 42 3.84 13.97 -9.56
N LYS A 43 3.82 14.83 -10.59
CA LYS A 43 4.05 16.28 -10.48
C LYS A 43 3.14 16.99 -9.47
N ASN A 44 1.91 16.50 -9.29
CA ASN A 44 0.90 17.12 -8.43
C ASN A 44 1.08 16.87 -6.93
N TYR A 45 2.00 15.99 -6.53
CA TYR A 45 2.20 15.67 -5.11
C TYR A 45 3.07 16.71 -4.38
N GLU A 46 3.35 17.86 -4.99
CA GLU A 46 4.32 18.89 -4.51
C GLU A 46 5.62 18.24 -3.99
N LEU A 47 5.97 17.10 -4.59
CA LEU A 47 7.18 16.40 -4.27
C LEU A 47 8.26 17.28 -4.84
N ASN A 48 8.89 18.06 -3.98
CA ASN A 48 10.32 18.25 -4.11
C ASN A 48 10.89 16.83 -4.20
N LEU A 49 11.07 16.29 -5.42
CA LEU A 49 11.47 14.91 -5.77
C LEU A 49 12.88 14.56 -5.27
N LYS A 50 13.24 15.03 -4.07
CA LYS A 50 14.57 14.98 -3.47
C LYS A 50 14.92 13.59 -2.96
N ASP A 51 13.92 12.73 -2.73
CA ASP A 51 14.12 11.36 -2.28
C ASP A 51 13.73 10.37 -3.38
N GLU A 52 14.60 10.26 -4.38
CA GLU A 52 14.46 9.33 -5.51
C GLU A 52 14.27 7.88 -5.04
N GLU A 53 15.02 7.47 -4.00
CA GLU A 53 14.94 6.13 -3.45
C GLU A 53 13.54 5.83 -2.88
N TYR A 54 12.97 6.76 -2.11
CA TYR A 54 11.61 6.65 -1.60
C TYR A 54 10.58 6.51 -2.72
N ILE A 55 10.71 7.33 -3.77
CA ILE A 55 9.79 7.31 -4.91
C ILE A 55 9.91 5.98 -5.65
N LYS A 56 11.14 5.51 -5.93
CA LYS A 56 11.39 4.22 -6.58
C LYS A 56 10.78 3.07 -5.79
N LYS A 57 10.94 3.07 -4.46
CA LYS A 57 10.31 2.09 -3.56
C LYS A 57 8.78 2.15 -3.63
N ALA A 58 8.19 3.33 -3.59
CA ALA A 58 6.73 3.51 -3.66
C ALA A 58 6.14 3.03 -4.99
N ILE A 59 6.74 3.43 -6.13
CA ILE A 59 6.23 3.01 -7.45
C ILE A 59 6.47 1.51 -7.69
N ALA A 60 7.55 0.93 -7.16
CA ALA A 60 7.85 -0.49 -7.31
C ALA A 60 6.75 -1.38 -6.71
N LEU A 61 6.16 -0.98 -5.57
CA LEU A 61 5.06 -1.72 -4.93
C LEU A 61 3.79 -1.77 -5.78
N GLU A 62 3.57 -0.75 -6.63
CA GLU A 62 2.37 -0.65 -7.46
C GLU A 62 2.62 -1.08 -8.92
N LYS A 63 3.89 -1.22 -9.34
CA LYS A 63 4.29 -1.58 -10.72
C LYS A 63 3.60 -2.86 -11.22
N GLU A 64 3.48 -3.86 -10.35
CA GLU A 64 2.83 -5.13 -10.69
C GLU A 64 1.29 -5.02 -10.76
N ARG A 65 0.72 -3.98 -10.15
CA ARG A 65 -0.72 -3.83 -9.90
C ARG A 65 -1.41 -2.92 -10.91
N ILE A 66 -0.72 -1.91 -11.42
CA ILE A 66 -1.27 -0.96 -12.40
C ILE A 66 -1.36 -1.57 -13.81
N LYS A 67 -2.37 -1.14 -14.55
CA LYS A 67 -2.56 -1.49 -15.97
C LYS A 67 -2.00 -0.43 -16.91
N ASN A 68 -1.98 0.81 -16.46
CA ASN A 68 -1.45 1.94 -17.20
C ASN A 68 -0.95 3.05 -16.26
N LEU A 69 -0.16 3.98 -16.79
CA LEU A 69 0.46 5.04 -16.01
C LEU A 69 -0.55 6.06 -15.45
N ASN A 70 -1.76 6.17 -16.03
CA ASN A 70 -2.80 7.04 -15.49
C ASN A 70 -3.35 6.54 -14.15
N GLU A 71 -3.23 5.24 -13.85
CA GLU A 71 -3.60 4.68 -12.54
C GLU A 71 -2.56 4.99 -11.47
N LEU A 72 -1.33 5.36 -11.85
CA LEU A 72 -0.21 5.50 -10.94
C LEU A 72 -0.46 6.52 -9.82
N PRO A 73 -0.93 7.76 -10.08
CA PRO A 73 -1.14 8.74 -9.01
C PRO A 73 -2.06 8.19 -7.93
N GLY A 74 -3.20 7.64 -8.32
CA GLY A 74 -4.13 6.99 -7.39
C GLY A 74 -3.47 5.83 -6.63
N ALA A 75 -2.68 5.00 -7.31
CA ALA A 75 -2.01 3.87 -6.68
C ALA A 75 -1.04 4.31 -5.58
N VAL A 76 -0.17 5.29 -5.85
CA VAL A 76 0.90 5.71 -4.93
C VAL A 76 0.56 6.87 -4.00
N SER A 77 -0.63 7.49 -4.13
CA SER A 77 -1.01 8.68 -3.34
C SER A 77 -0.81 8.49 -1.84
N LEU A 78 -1.03 7.27 -1.34
CA LEU A 78 -0.89 6.92 0.07
C LEU A 78 0.53 7.14 0.60
N PHE A 79 1.57 7.10 -0.24
CA PHE A 79 2.95 7.33 0.19
C PHE A 79 3.26 8.82 0.35
N PHE A 80 2.55 9.68 -0.39
CA PHE A 80 2.85 11.11 -0.46
C PHE A 80 1.91 11.98 0.38
N GLN A 81 0.73 11.47 0.75
CA GLN A 81 -0.21 12.19 1.61
C GLN A 81 0.21 12.14 3.09
N ASN A 82 0.04 13.25 3.81
CA ASN A 82 0.32 13.34 5.25
C ASN A 82 -0.80 12.74 6.11
N GLU A 83 -2.03 12.82 5.62
CA GLU A 83 -3.24 12.32 6.28
C GLU A 83 -4.03 11.46 5.30
N LEU A 84 -4.67 10.41 5.83
CA LEU A 84 -5.49 9.49 5.03
C LEU A 84 -6.96 9.66 5.40
N LEU A 85 -7.81 9.94 4.41
CA LEU A 85 -9.25 10.01 4.62
C LEU A 85 -9.88 8.66 4.25
N TYR A 86 -10.51 8.01 5.22
CA TYR A 86 -11.17 6.72 5.04
C TYR A 86 -12.17 6.48 6.17
N ASP A 87 -13.20 5.67 5.91
CA ASP A 87 -14.18 5.25 6.90
C ASP A 87 -13.50 4.42 8.00
N PRO A 88 -13.52 4.84 9.29
CA PRO A 88 -12.86 4.08 10.35
C PRO A 88 -13.45 2.68 10.56
N TYR A 89 -14.66 2.40 10.06
CA TYR A 89 -15.19 1.02 10.03
C TYR A 89 -14.34 0.06 9.20
N LEU A 90 -13.53 0.55 8.27
CA LEU A 90 -12.58 -0.29 7.52
C LEU A 90 -11.53 -0.92 8.44
N LEU A 91 -11.23 -0.33 9.60
CA LEU A 91 -10.29 -0.91 10.57
C LEU A 91 -10.84 -2.21 11.17
N ILE A 92 -12.16 -2.40 11.17
CA ILE A 92 -12.80 -3.56 11.79
C ILE A 92 -12.62 -4.78 10.90
N TRP A 93 -11.89 -5.77 11.43
CA TRP A 93 -11.76 -7.06 10.77
C TRP A 93 -12.96 -7.96 11.12
N LYS A 94 -13.80 -8.26 10.13
CA LYS A 94 -14.99 -9.14 10.30
C LYS A 94 -15.86 -8.69 11.49
N LYS A 95 -16.04 -9.56 12.50
CA LYS A 95 -16.85 -9.32 13.71
C LYS A 95 -15.98 -9.08 14.96
N THR A 96 -14.70 -8.77 14.78
CA THR A 96 -13.79 -8.50 15.90
C THR A 96 -14.23 -7.23 16.64
N ALA A 97 -14.23 -7.30 17.97
CA ALA A 97 -14.63 -6.19 18.82
C ALA A 97 -13.69 -4.98 18.64
N LYS A 98 -14.24 -3.76 18.67
CA LYS A 98 -13.47 -2.49 18.58
C LYS A 98 -12.32 -2.45 19.57
N ALA A 99 -12.56 -2.88 20.81
CA ALA A 99 -11.55 -2.94 21.87
C ALA A 99 -10.38 -3.89 21.53
N GLU A 100 -10.64 -5.01 20.86
CA GLU A 100 -9.59 -5.92 20.39
C GLU A 100 -8.80 -5.31 19.23
N ILE A 101 -9.46 -4.64 18.28
CA ILE A 101 -8.78 -3.92 17.19
C ILE A 101 -7.86 -2.83 17.76
N LYS A 102 -8.36 -2.04 18.72
CA LYS A 102 -7.57 -1.02 19.42
C LYS A 102 -6.33 -1.62 20.07
N ARG A 103 -6.50 -2.66 20.88
CA ARG A 103 -5.38 -3.36 21.54
C ARG A 103 -4.37 -3.90 20.52
N ASN A 104 -4.83 -4.48 19.41
CA ASN A 104 -3.94 -5.03 18.39
C ASN A 104 -3.15 -3.92 17.67
N LEU A 105 -3.75 -2.74 17.44
CA LEU A 105 -3.04 -1.57 16.90
C LEU A 105 -2.06 -0.98 17.91
N GLU A 106 -2.38 -0.93 19.20
CA GLU A 106 -1.44 -0.54 20.26
C GLU A 106 -0.23 -1.49 20.34
N THR A 107 -0.47 -2.81 20.23
CA THR A 107 0.59 -3.81 20.12
C THR A 107 1.45 -3.58 18.87
N ALA A 108 0.84 -3.32 17.72
CA ALA A 108 1.59 -3.03 16.49
C ALA A 108 2.39 -1.71 16.61
N GLY A 109 1.83 -0.68 17.24
CA GLY A 109 2.51 0.59 17.50
C GLY A 109 3.75 0.38 18.39
N THR A 110 3.61 -0.37 19.48
CA THR A 110 4.72 -0.74 20.37
C THR A 110 5.81 -1.50 19.60
N PHE A 111 5.41 -2.48 18.78
CA PHE A 111 6.34 -3.21 17.92
C PHE A 111 7.15 -2.27 17.01
N PHE A 112 6.50 -1.35 16.29
CA PHE A 112 7.21 -0.43 15.39
C PHE A 112 8.07 0.57 16.15
N GLN A 113 7.64 1.00 17.35
CA GLN A 113 8.39 1.88 18.23
C GLN A 113 9.70 1.23 18.69
N GLU A 114 9.67 -0.05 19.03
CA GLU A 114 10.85 -0.80 19.50
C GLU A 114 11.75 -1.29 18.36
N LEU A 115 11.22 -1.42 17.13
CA LEU A 115 11.99 -1.90 16.00
C LEU A 115 13.11 -0.91 15.61
N PRO A 116 14.39 -1.33 15.58
CA PRO A 116 15.50 -0.46 15.17
C PRO A 116 15.40 -0.04 13.70
N GLU A 117 15.82 1.19 13.37
CA GLU A 117 15.77 1.69 11.98
C GLU A 117 16.55 0.82 10.99
N LYS A 118 17.70 0.29 11.41
CA LYS A 118 18.53 -0.62 10.60
C LYS A 118 17.82 -1.93 10.21
N GLU A 119 16.74 -2.28 10.90
CA GLU A 119 15.93 -3.47 10.65
C GLU A 119 14.58 -3.14 9.99
N PHE A 120 14.37 -1.89 9.57
CA PHE A 120 13.10 -1.42 9.03
C PHE A 120 12.93 -1.79 7.55
N THR A 121 13.07 -3.09 7.25
CA THR A 121 12.82 -3.68 5.92
C THR A 121 11.56 -4.55 5.95
N ALA A 122 10.93 -4.77 4.80
CA ALA A 122 9.69 -5.53 4.71
C ALA A 122 9.86 -6.95 5.29
N GLU A 123 10.96 -7.63 4.97
CA GLU A 123 11.26 -9.00 5.41
C GLU A 123 11.44 -9.08 6.93
N LYS A 124 12.17 -8.12 7.51
CA LYS A 124 12.42 -8.08 8.97
C LYS A 124 11.16 -7.71 9.75
N ILE A 125 10.40 -6.74 9.24
CA ILE A 125 9.10 -6.36 9.80
C ILE A 125 8.17 -7.58 9.79
N GLU A 126 8.05 -8.26 8.64
CA GLU A 126 7.21 -9.45 8.48
C GLU A 126 7.61 -10.56 9.44
N GLN A 127 8.90 -10.93 9.45
CA GLN A 127 9.43 -12.00 10.28
C GLN A 127 9.13 -11.73 11.77
N LYS A 128 9.46 -10.54 12.26
CA LYS A 128 9.32 -10.21 13.69
C LYS A 128 7.86 -10.00 14.08
N MET A 129 7.03 -9.37 13.25
CA MET A 129 5.61 -9.21 13.52
C MET A 129 4.90 -10.56 13.55
N LYS A 130 5.19 -11.47 12.60
CA LYS A 130 4.61 -12.83 12.63
C LYS A 130 5.05 -13.61 13.86
N GLY A 131 6.31 -13.46 14.29
CA GLY A 131 6.80 -14.04 15.55
C GLY A 131 6.05 -13.52 16.78
N LEU A 132 5.80 -12.21 16.83
CA LEU A 132 5.00 -11.56 17.89
C LEU A 132 3.57 -12.12 17.93
N ILE A 133 2.91 -12.19 16.76
CA ILE A 133 1.55 -12.73 16.61
C ILE A 133 1.47 -14.16 17.13
N ALA A 134 2.44 -15.01 16.76
CA ALA A 134 2.50 -16.39 17.22
C ALA A 134 2.72 -16.49 18.74
N THR A 135 3.66 -15.70 19.27
CA THR A 135 4.02 -15.72 20.70
C THR A 135 2.86 -15.26 21.58
N GLN A 136 2.17 -14.19 21.18
CA GLN A 136 1.02 -13.63 21.91
C GLN A 136 -0.31 -14.33 21.56
N LYS A 137 -0.29 -15.35 20.68
CA LYS A 137 -1.47 -16.08 20.20
C LYS A 137 -2.56 -15.15 19.65
N LEU A 138 -2.15 -14.07 18.98
CA LEU A 138 -3.07 -13.11 18.39
C LEU A 138 -3.68 -13.67 17.12
N ASN A 139 -4.91 -13.25 16.81
CA ASN A 139 -5.49 -13.56 15.52
C ASN A 139 -4.80 -12.73 14.43
N THR A 140 -4.11 -13.40 13.49
CA THR A 140 -3.36 -12.77 12.39
C THR A 140 -4.20 -11.77 11.59
N GLY A 141 -5.46 -12.10 11.30
CA GLY A 141 -6.33 -11.19 10.55
C GLY A 141 -6.73 -9.96 11.36
N ALA A 142 -7.02 -10.16 12.65
CA ALA A 142 -7.44 -9.09 13.56
C ALA A 142 -6.34 -8.06 13.88
N ILE A 143 -5.09 -8.33 13.51
CA ILE A 143 -3.96 -7.38 13.65
C ILE A 143 -3.45 -6.89 12.30
N LEU A 144 -3.26 -7.77 11.31
CA LEU A 144 -2.69 -7.37 10.02
C LEU A 144 -3.68 -6.59 9.15
N TRP A 145 -4.98 -6.84 9.28
CA TRP A 145 -6.00 -6.07 8.58
C TRP A 145 -6.10 -4.61 9.07
N PRO A 146 -6.33 -4.34 10.38
CA PRO A 146 -6.36 -2.97 10.85
C PRO A 146 -5.03 -2.26 10.64
N LEU A 147 -3.89 -2.96 10.75
CA LEU A 147 -2.59 -2.37 10.41
C LEU A 147 -2.54 -1.93 8.95
N ARG A 148 -2.95 -2.77 7.99
CA ARG A 148 -3.05 -2.38 6.57
C ARG A 148 -3.89 -1.12 6.40
N VAL A 149 -5.07 -1.10 7.00
CA VAL A 149 -6.01 0.01 6.84
C VAL A 149 -5.46 1.27 7.50
N ALA A 150 -4.86 1.19 8.69
CA ALA A 150 -4.19 2.33 9.32
C ALA A 150 -3.10 2.92 8.41
N LEU A 151 -2.29 2.06 7.78
CA LEU A 151 -1.19 2.51 6.93
C LEU A 151 -1.61 3.00 5.53
N THR A 152 -2.75 2.55 5.01
CA THR A 152 -3.13 2.78 3.60
C THR A 152 -4.47 3.46 3.39
N GLY A 153 -5.37 3.39 4.37
CA GLY A 153 -6.77 3.80 4.25
C GLY A 153 -7.58 2.97 3.26
N ARG A 154 -7.09 1.78 2.86
CA ARG A 154 -7.64 0.97 1.76
C ARG A 154 -7.84 -0.49 2.16
N GLU A 155 -8.88 -1.11 1.60
CA GLU A 155 -9.10 -2.56 1.69
C GLU A 155 -8.12 -3.34 0.80
N SER A 156 -7.84 -2.80 -0.40
CA SER A 156 -6.95 -3.37 -1.41
C SER A 156 -5.70 -2.50 -1.55
N SER A 157 -4.57 -3.03 -1.11
CA SER A 157 -3.25 -2.38 -1.13
C SER A 157 -2.14 -3.44 -1.10
N PRO A 158 -0.86 -3.06 -1.29
CA PRO A 158 0.26 -3.93 -1.01
C PRO A 158 0.26 -4.43 0.44
N GLY A 159 1.12 -5.40 0.77
CA GLY A 159 1.18 -5.95 2.12
C GLY A 159 1.49 -4.86 3.17
N PRO A 160 0.94 -4.93 4.39
CA PRO A 160 1.21 -3.93 5.43
C PRO A 160 2.70 -3.80 5.77
N PHE A 161 3.49 -4.87 5.60
CA PHE A 161 4.93 -4.87 5.86
C PHE A 161 5.72 -4.13 4.77
N GLU A 162 5.37 -4.35 3.50
CA GLU A 162 5.95 -3.65 2.36
C GLU A 162 5.62 -2.15 2.44
N VAL A 163 4.35 -1.84 2.69
CA VAL A 163 3.88 -0.46 2.88
C VAL A 163 4.63 0.20 4.04
N ALA A 164 4.73 -0.47 5.19
CA ALA A 164 5.45 0.06 6.34
C ALA A 164 6.89 0.39 5.97
N ALA A 165 7.63 -0.54 5.38
CA ALA A 165 9.02 -0.36 4.98
C ALA A 165 9.23 0.87 4.07
N VAL A 166 8.32 1.12 3.14
CA VAL A 166 8.38 2.33 2.29
C VAL A 166 8.02 3.58 3.09
N LEU A 167 6.96 3.57 3.90
CA LEU A 167 6.53 4.73 4.69
C LEU A 167 7.58 5.19 5.70
N ARG A 168 8.46 4.28 6.14
CA ARG A 168 9.42 4.48 7.24
C ARG A 168 8.74 4.65 8.60
N LYS A 169 9.54 4.52 9.66
CA LYS A 169 9.08 4.39 11.05
C LYS A 169 8.19 5.54 11.53
N GLU A 170 8.62 6.77 11.32
CA GLU A 170 7.91 7.96 11.79
C GLU A 170 6.47 8.03 11.24
N LYS A 171 6.31 7.85 9.91
CA LYS A 171 5.01 7.91 9.25
C LYS A 171 4.12 6.72 9.62
N VAL A 172 4.70 5.54 9.83
CA VAL A 172 4.00 4.35 10.33
C VAL A 172 3.39 4.63 11.71
N LEU A 173 4.19 5.15 12.65
CA LEU A 173 3.73 5.46 14.01
C LEU A 173 2.65 6.55 14.01
N LYS A 174 2.83 7.62 13.22
CA LYS A 174 1.82 8.68 13.06
C LYS A 174 0.48 8.10 12.62
N ARG A 175 0.47 7.26 11.59
CA ARG A 175 -0.76 6.65 11.05
C ARG A 175 -1.43 5.66 11.99
N ILE A 176 -0.64 4.91 12.75
CA ILE A 176 -1.20 4.03 13.79
C ILE A 176 -1.89 4.86 14.87
N ASN A 177 -1.28 5.96 15.31
CA ASN A 177 -1.88 6.87 16.30
C ASN A 177 -3.17 7.51 15.78
N GLU A 178 -3.18 8.02 14.54
CA GLU A 178 -4.40 8.56 13.90
C GLU A 178 -5.52 7.50 13.81
N ALA A 179 -5.17 6.23 13.51
CA ALA A 179 -6.14 5.14 13.48
C ALA A 179 -6.68 4.81 14.89
N LEU A 180 -5.85 4.91 15.93
CA LEU A 180 -6.27 4.75 17.33
C LEU A 180 -7.20 5.87 17.79
N GLU A 181 -6.93 7.11 17.40
CA GLU A 181 -7.80 8.27 17.66
C GLU A 181 -9.18 8.10 17.01
N ARG A 182 -9.22 7.67 15.74
CA ARG A 182 -10.48 7.37 15.05
C ARG A 182 -11.27 6.21 15.66
N LEU A 183 -10.60 5.33 16.41
CA LEU A 183 -11.24 4.28 17.21
C LEU A 183 -11.59 4.75 18.62
N ALA A 184 -11.10 5.89 19.09
CA ALA A 184 -11.50 6.50 20.36
C ALA A 184 -12.82 7.26 20.17
N ASP A 185 -12.95 7.98 19.06
CA ASP A 185 -14.19 8.62 18.67
C ASP A 185 -15.27 7.55 18.43
N ASP A 186 -16.45 7.72 19.01
CA ASP A 186 -17.53 6.73 18.94
C ASP A 186 -18.00 6.53 17.50
N LEU A 187 -17.45 5.50 16.85
CA LEU A 187 -17.92 4.98 15.57
C LEU A 187 -19.45 4.76 15.66
N PRO A 188 -20.26 5.56 14.94
CA PRO A 188 -21.71 5.55 15.09
C PRO A 188 -22.27 4.22 14.62
N LYS A 189 -22.84 3.41 15.54
CA LYS A 189 -23.35 2.04 15.29
C LYS A 189 -23.82 1.89 13.84
N LYS A 190 -23.15 1.02 13.09
CA LYS A 190 -23.54 0.65 11.72
C LYS A 190 -25.01 0.17 11.79
N GLY A 191 -25.92 0.98 11.24
CA GLY A 191 -27.36 0.73 11.23
C GLY A 191 -27.73 -0.54 10.49
#